data_AF-A0A7C9AZN9-F1
#
_entry.id   AF-A0A7C9AZN9-F1
#
_cell.length_a   1.000
_cell.length_b   1.000
_cell.length_c   1.000
_cell.angle_alpha   90.00
_cell.angle_beta   90.00
_cell.angle_gamma   90.00
#
_symmetry.space_group_name_H-M   'P 1'
#
loop_
_entity.id
_entity.type
_entity.pdbx_description
1 polymer ?
#
loop_
_entity_poly.entity_id
_entity_poly.type
_entity_poly.pdbx_seq_one_letter_code
_entity_poly.pdbx_strand_id
1 'polypeptide(L)'
;MDYARPVQATVAGPDLAGEMAAALASASIVFKDNRLYSKRLVKGAQALFAFARDPRRRRPYSRGNPWIEPYYNSTGYFDEYLWGATWLYFATGDHSYISLATNPGIAKNAMTLKWSRERSVLSWDNKVPSALMLLTRFRIFFNPGYPYETVLKQYHKLTDLFMCSYLEPFHLFGWSKGRKHPIPP
;
A
#
# COMPACT_ATOMS: atom_id res chain seq x y z
N MET A 1 -37.02 -1.92 -11.96
CA MET A 1 -35.63 -1.78 -12.46
C MET A 1 -35.21 -3.20 -12.83
N ASP A 2 -35.67 -3.69 -13.97
CA ASP A 2 -35.71 -5.13 -14.24
C ASP A 2 -34.70 -5.48 -15.31
N TYR A 3 -33.42 -5.37 -14.96
CA TYR A 3 -32.32 -5.84 -15.79
C TYR A 3 -31.47 -6.84 -15.02
N ALA A 4 -30.91 -7.82 -15.74
CA ALA A 4 -30.07 -8.86 -15.15
C ALA A 4 -28.79 -8.25 -14.54
N ARG A 5 -28.46 -8.67 -13.31
CA ARG A 5 -27.24 -8.26 -12.57
C ARG A 5 -26.37 -9.48 -12.32
N PRO A 6 -25.62 -9.96 -13.33
CA PRO A 6 -24.80 -11.15 -13.18
C PRO A 6 -23.68 -10.92 -12.16
N VAL A 7 -23.39 -11.94 -11.37
CA VAL A 7 -22.29 -11.96 -10.40
C VAL A 7 -21.20 -12.87 -10.95
N GLN A 8 -19.94 -12.47 -10.77
CA GLN A 8 -18.78 -13.27 -11.15
C GLN A 8 -18.01 -13.68 -9.89
N ALA A 9 -17.67 -14.97 -9.79
CA ALA A 9 -16.74 -15.46 -8.79
C ALA A 9 -15.33 -15.52 -9.41
N THR A 10 -14.31 -15.23 -8.61
CA THR A 10 -12.92 -15.38 -9.04
C THR A 10 -12.15 -16.35 -8.14
N VAL A 11 -11.24 -17.10 -8.76
CA VAL A 11 -10.33 -18.02 -8.06
C VAL A 11 -8.91 -17.46 -7.92
N ALA A 12 -8.62 -16.35 -8.60
CA ALA A 12 -7.38 -15.59 -8.57
C ALA A 12 -7.66 -14.08 -8.63
N GLY A 13 -6.92 -13.29 -7.88
CA GLY A 13 -7.18 -11.85 -7.76
C GLY A 13 -6.53 -11.30 -6.50
N PRO A 14 -5.19 -11.36 -6.41
CA PRO A 14 -4.45 -10.99 -5.21
C PRO A 14 -4.49 -9.47 -4.94
N ASP A 15 -4.60 -8.68 -6.00
CA ASP A 15 -4.91 -7.25 -6.00
C ASP A 15 -6.26 -6.99 -5.30
N LEU A 16 -7.35 -7.53 -5.84
CA LEU A 16 -8.68 -7.33 -5.29
C LEU A 16 -8.79 -7.84 -3.84
N ALA A 17 -8.30 -9.05 -3.57
CA ALA A 17 -8.32 -9.62 -2.23
C ALA A 17 -7.42 -8.87 -1.23
N GLY A 18 -6.28 -8.33 -1.69
CA GLY A 18 -5.39 -7.51 -0.89
C GLY A 18 -6.03 -6.19 -0.46
N GLU A 19 -6.72 -5.51 -1.37
CA GLU A 19 -7.49 -4.30 -1.04
C GLU A 19 -8.67 -4.61 -0.11
N MET A 20 -9.41 -5.70 -0.34
CA MET A 20 -10.47 -6.12 0.58
C MET A 20 -9.93 -6.42 1.98
N ALA A 21 -8.74 -7.04 2.08
CA ALA A 21 -8.09 -7.27 3.36
C ALA A 21 -7.71 -5.96 4.06
N ALA A 22 -7.15 -5.00 3.32
CA ALA A 22 -6.84 -3.67 3.85
C ALA A 22 -8.10 -2.92 4.33
N ALA A 23 -9.18 -2.99 3.58
CA ALA A 23 -10.46 -2.38 3.95
C ALA A 23 -11.04 -2.98 5.24
N LEU A 24 -11.06 -4.31 5.36
CA LEU A 24 -11.54 -4.96 6.59
C LEU A 24 -10.62 -4.71 7.79
N ALA A 25 -9.30 -4.72 7.59
CA ALA A 25 -8.33 -4.45 8.64
C ALA A 25 -8.45 -2.99 9.14
N SER A 26 -8.48 -2.00 8.25
CA SER A 26 -8.70 -0.60 8.62
C SER A 26 -10.04 -0.38 9.31
N ALA A 27 -11.12 -0.97 8.79
CA ALA A 27 -12.43 -0.92 9.44
C ALA A 27 -12.43 -1.54 10.84
N SER A 28 -11.68 -2.61 11.08
CA SER A 28 -11.59 -3.21 12.43
C SER A 28 -10.98 -2.27 13.48
N ILE A 29 -10.09 -1.37 13.06
CA ILE A 29 -9.50 -0.34 13.92
C ILE A 29 -10.56 0.73 14.24
N VAL A 30 -11.34 1.15 13.24
CA VAL A 30 -12.44 2.11 13.40
C VAL A 30 -13.50 1.57 14.36
N PHE A 31 -13.89 0.30 14.19
CA PHE A 31 -14.93 -0.34 14.99
C PHE A 31 -14.39 -1.02 16.27
N LYS A 32 -13.22 -0.61 16.78
CA LYS A 32 -12.56 -1.24 17.94
C LYS A 32 -13.47 -1.35 19.19
N ASP A 33 -14.38 -0.39 19.37
CA ASP A 33 -15.28 -0.34 20.54
C ASP A 33 -16.37 -1.43 20.45
N ASN A 34 -16.77 -1.80 19.23
CA ASN A 34 -17.55 -3.02 18.99
C ASN A 34 -16.62 -4.22 18.81
N ARG A 35 -16.14 -4.76 19.93
CA ARG A 35 -15.12 -5.83 19.97
C ARG A 35 -15.50 -7.07 19.15
N LEU A 36 -16.78 -7.48 19.16
CA LEU A 36 -17.24 -8.66 18.40
C LEU A 36 -17.12 -8.39 16.89
N TYR A 37 -17.57 -7.22 16.45
CA TYR A 37 -17.53 -6.85 15.04
C TYR A 37 -16.09 -6.61 14.55
N SER A 38 -15.28 -5.88 15.33
CA SER A 38 -13.86 -5.68 15.04
C SER A 38 -13.12 -7.02 14.86
N LYS A 39 -13.32 -7.99 15.76
CA LYS A 39 -12.73 -9.34 15.62
C LYS A 39 -13.19 -10.08 14.37
N ARG A 40 -14.47 -9.95 13.98
CA ARG A 40 -14.99 -10.54 12.74
C ARG A 40 -14.32 -9.93 11.50
N LEU A 41 -14.12 -8.62 11.50
CA LEU A 41 -13.43 -7.91 10.42
C LEU A 41 -11.97 -8.32 10.30
N VAL A 42 -11.23 -8.39 11.42
CA VAL A 42 -9.84 -8.90 11.42
C VAL A 42 -9.77 -10.31 10.86
N LYS A 43 -10.65 -11.22 11.30
CA LYS A 43 -10.69 -12.60 10.81
C LYS A 43 -10.93 -12.66 9.29
N GLY A 44 -11.84 -11.83 8.78
CA GLY A 44 -12.09 -11.70 7.35
C GLY A 44 -10.87 -11.16 6.59
N ALA A 45 -10.21 -10.14 7.14
CA ALA A 45 -9.01 -9.55 6.56
C ALA A 45 -7.87 -10.56 6.44
N GLN A 46 -7.62 -11.34 7.49
CA GLN A 46 -6.59 -12.39 7.49
C GLN A 46 -6.89 -13.48 6.45
N ALA A 47 -8.15 -13.91 6.33
CA ALA A 47 -8.56 -14.92 5.34
C ALA A 47 -8.36 -14.42 3.90
N LEU A 48 -8.77 -13.19 3.61
CA LEU A 48 -8.58 -12.56 2.29
C LEU A 48 -7.11 -12.34 1.97
N PHE A 49 -6.31 -11.93 2.93
CA PHE A 49 -4.88 -11.73 2.71
C PHE A 49 -4.14 -13.05 2.51
N ALA A 50 -4.55 -14.12 3.21
CA ALA A 50 -4.05 -15.48 2.94
C ALA A 50 -4.40 -15.93 1.52
N PHE A 51 -5.62 -15.67 1.04
CA PHE A 51 -6.00 -15.90 -0.35
C PHE A 51 -5.13 -15.09 -1.32
N ALA A 52 -4.92 -13.80 -1.04
CA ALA A 52 -4.12 -12.93 -1.89
C ALA A 52 -2.66 -13.40 -1.99
N ARG A 53 -2.11 -13.94 -0.90
CA ARG A 53 -0.71 -14.38 -0.82
C ARG A 53 -0.46 -15.79 -1.33
N ASP A 54 -1.51 -16.56 -1.65
CA ASP A 54 -1.39 -17.90 -2.22
C ASP A 54 -0.63 -17.87 -3.56
N PRO A 55 0.55 -18.53 -3.66
CA PRO A 55 1.34 -18.56 -4.89
C PRO A 55 0.59 -19.09 -6.12
N ARG A 56 -0.45 -19.91 -5.91
CA ARG A 56 -1.26 -20.52 -6.98
C ARG A 56 -2.29 -19.54 -7.57
N ARG A 57 -2.49 -18.37 -6.94
CA ARG A 57 -3.55 -17.40 -7.27
C ARG A 57 -3.00 -16.07 -7.80
N ARG A 58 -1.75 -16.04 -8.25
CA ARG A 58 -1.02 -14.81 -8.64
C ARG A 58 -1.36 -14.29 -10.04
N ARG A 59 -2.64 -14.04 -10.29
CA ARG A 59 -3.15 -13.39 -11.52
C ARG A 59 -4.05 -12.22 -11.13
N PRO A 60 -3.84 -11.00 -11.65
CA PRO A 60 -4.72 -9.86 -11.42
C PRO A 60 -6.18 -10.19 -11.71
N TYR A 61 -7.10 -9.66 -10.91
CA TYR A 61 -8.54 -10.02 -10.99
C TYR A 61 -9.18 -9.66 -12.33
N SER A 62 -8.66 -8.64 -13.00
CA SER A 62 -9.18 -8.10 -14.26
C SER A 62 -8.55 -8.74 -15.50
N ARG A 63 -7.37 -9.37 -15.39
CA ARG A 63 -6.60 -9.84 -16.55
C ARG A 63 -7.39 -10.85 -17.37
N GLY A 64 -7.67 -10.54 -18.63
CA GLY A 64 -8.41 -11.41 -19.56
C GLY A 64 -9.89 -11.53 -19.24
N ASN A 65 -10.44 -10.67 -18.38
CA ASN A 65 -11.87 -10.61 -18.10
C ASN A 65 -12.51 -9.50 -18.95
N PRO A 66 -13.30 -9.84 -19.97
CA PRO A 66 -13.86 -8.86 -20.91
C PRO A 66 -14.83 -7.87 -20.26
N TRP A 67 -15.36 -8.18 -19.08
CA TRP A 67 -16.31 -7.33 -18.37
C TRP A 67 -15.65 -6.38 -17.36
N ILE A 68 -14.39 -6.63 -16.98
CA ILE A 68 -13.69 -5.88 -15.94
C ILE A 68 -12.51 -5.11 -16.54
N GLU A 69 -11.71 -5.76 -17.39
CA GLU A 69 -10.50 -5.21 -17.98
C GLU A 69 -10.71 -3.86 -18.69
N PRO A 70 -11.81 -3.61 -19.42
CA PRO A 70 -12.03 -2.30 -20.04
C PRO A 70 -12.28 -1.13 -19.06
N TYR A 71 -12.59 -1.43 -17.80
CA TYR A 71 -13.02 -0.42 -16.81
C TYR A 71 -12.01 -0.27 -15.67
N TYR A 72 -11.64 -1.37 -15.03
CA TYR A 72 -10.75 -1.40 -13.88
C TYR A 72 -9.62 -2.44 -14.13
N ASN A 73 -8.77 -2.14 -15.12
CA ASN A 73 -7.61 -2.97 -15.45
C ASN A 73 -6.50 -2.81 -14.41
N SER A 74 -6.23 -3.86 -13.65
CA SER A 74 -5.22 -3.81 -12.60
C SER A 74 -3.84 -4.02 -13.19
N THR A 75 -2.91 -3.15 -12.82
CA THR A 75 -1.54 -3.19 -13.34
C THR A 75 -0.63 -4.14 -12.55
N GLY A 76 -0.99 -4.50 -11.32
CA GLY A 76 -0.17 -5.31 -10.43
C GLY A 76 -0.91 -5.66 -9.14
N TYR A 77 -0.20 -6.37 -8.25
CA TYR A 77 -0.75 -6.77 -6.95
C TYR A 77 0.27 -6.65 -5.81
N PHE A 78 1.48 -6.19 -6.11
CA PHE A 78 2.56 -6.15 -5.12
C PHE A 78 2.40 -4.96 -4.18
N ASP A 79 1.83 -3.85 -4.65
CA ASP A 79 1.47 -2.72 -3.81
C ASP A 79 0.24 -3.03 -2.96
N GLU A 80 -0.70 -3.88 -3.40
CA GLU A 80 -1.75 -4.42 -2.53
C GLU A 80 -1.20 -5.36 -1.46
N TYR A 81 -0.13 -6.12 -1.73
CA TYR A 81 0.55 -6.88 -0.66
C TYR A 81 1.15 -5.95 0.39
N LEU A 82 1.82 -4.87 -0.05
CA LEU A 82 2.38 -3.87 0.84
C LEU A 82 1.27 -3.19 1.66
N TRP A 83 0.19 -2.78 1.01
CA TRP A 83 -0.97 -2.10 1.60
C TRP A 83 -1.72 -2.98 2.60
N GLY A 84 -2.09 -4.20 2.20
CA GLY A 84 -2.78 -5.16 3.06
C GLY A 84 -1.94 -5.56 4.26
N ALA A 85 -0.64 -5.81 4.08
CA ALA A 85 0.27 -6.09 5.19
C ALA A 85 0.36 -4.91 6.17
N THR A 86 0.46 -3.68 5.66
CA THR A 86 0.53 -2.48 6.51
C THR A 86 -0.72 -2.33 7.37
N TRP A 87 -1.91 -2.50 6.80
CA TRP A 87 -3.16 -2.41 7.57
C TRP A 87 -3.37 -3.57 8.53
N LEU A 88 -3.04 -4.79 8.13
CA LEU A 88 -3.10 -5.94 9.02
C LEU A 88 -2.15 -5.80 10.21
N TYR A 89 -0.96 -5.24 10.00
CA TYR A 89 -0.06 -4.91 11.09
C TYR A 89 -0.72 -3.94 12.07
N PHE A 90 -1.31 -2.84 11.60
CA PHE A 90 -1.98 -1.89 12.49
C PHE A 90 -3.23 -2.46 13.18
N ALA A 91 -3.94 -3.38 12.53
CA ALA A 91 -5.14 -4.00 13.09
C ALA A 91 -4.83 -5.07 14.15
N THR A 92 -3.70 -5.77 14.02
CA THR A 92 -3.40 -6.98 14.81
C THR A 92 -2.18 -6.87 15.71
N GLY A 93 -1.24 -5.99 15.38
CA GLY A 93 0.09 -5.94 16.00
C GLY A 93 1.01 -7.12 15.62
N ASP A 94 0.60 -8.01 14.71
CA ASP A 94 1.39 -9.17 14.31
C ASP A 94 2.62 -8.77 13.47
N HIS A 95 3.81 -9.06 13.98
CA HIS A 95 5.08 -8.67 13.38
C HIS A 95 5.37 -9.36 12.03
N SER A 96 4.69 -10.45 11.70
CA SER A 96 4.80 -11.08 10.38
C SER A 96 4.34 -10.14 9.27
N TYR A 97 3.33 -9.30 9.53
CA TYR A 97 2.82 -8.34 8.56
C TYR A 97 3.76 -7.16 8.35
N ILE A 98 4.33 -6.57 9.42
CA ILE A 98 5.31 -5.49 9.23
C ILE A 98 6.58 -6.02 8.54
N SER A 99 7.03 -7.24 8.88
CA SER A 99 8.15 -7.89 8.20
C SER A 99 7.90 -8.07 6.70
N LEU A 100 6.65 -8.38 6.31
CA LEU A 100 6.25 -8.44 4.91
C LEU A 100 6.18 -7.06 4.26
N ALA A 101 5.60 -6.06 4.95
CA ALA A 101 5.50 -4.68 4.46
C ALA A 101 6.87 -4.01 4.29
N THR A 102 7.88 -4.43 5.05
CA THR A 102 9.26 -3.94 4.91
C THR A 102 10.15 -4.92 4.13
N ASN A 103 9.59 -5.94 3.50
CA ASN A 103 10.38 -6.91 2.76
C ASN A 103 10.97 -6.25 1.49
N PRO A 104 12.30 -6.28 1.28
CA PRO A 104 12.92 -5.64 0.11
C PRO A 104 12.42 -6.17 -1.24
N GLY A 105 12.04 -7.45 -1.32
CA GLY A 105 11.47 -8.06 -2.52
C GLY A 105 10.07 -7.52 -2.84
N ILE A 106 9.22 -7.33 -1.82
CA ILE A 106 7.91 -6.69 -1.99
C ILE A 106 8.09 -5.24 -2.42
N ALA A 107 8.94 -4.48 -1.73
CA ALA A 107 9.25 -3.08 -2.06
C ALA A 107 9.74 -2.92 -3.52
N LYS A 108 10.66 -3.79 -3.95
CA LYS A 108 11.19 -3.80 -5.31
C LYS A 108 10.10 -4.11 -6.35
N ASN A 109 9.26 -5.11 -6.09
CA ASN A 109 8.24 -5.56 -7.05
C ASN A 109 7.01 -4.64 -7.12
N ALA A 110 6.64 -4.00 -6.00
CA ALA A 110 5.69 -2.89 -5.96
C ALA A 110 6.30 -1.60 -6.56
N MET A 111 7.55 -1.68 -7.03
CA MET A 111 8.32 -0.58 -7.61
C MET A 111 8.36 0.67 -6.73
N THR A 112 8.32 0.49 -5.41
CA THR A 112 8.31 1.59 -4.45
C THR A 112 9.62 2.36 -4.44
N LEU A 113 10.73 1.72 -4.81
CA LEU A 113 12.07 2.31 -4.75
C LEU A 113 12.43 3.21 -5.93
N LYS A 114 11.51 3.39 -6.89
CA LYS A 114 11.68 4.30 -8.03
C LYS A 114 10.58 5.34 -8.01
N TRP A 115 10.97 6.60 -7.90
CA TRP A 115 10.04 7.71 -8.03
C TRP A 115 9.55 7.82 -9.49
N SER A 116 8.24 8.02 -9.66
CA SER A 116 7.63 8.48 -10.91
C SER A 116 6.38 9.30 -10.59
N ARG A 117 5.98 10.19 -11.51
CA ARG A 117 4.82 11.07 -11.32
C ARG A 117 3.52 10.29 -11.23
N GLU A 118 3.37 9.20 -11.99
CA GLU A 118 2.16 8.38 -11.97
C GLU A 118 2.02 7.64 -10.63
N ARG A 119 3.16 7.30 -9.98
CA ARG A 119 3.16 6.56 -8.71
C ARG A 119 3.10 7.42 -7.46
N SER A 120 3.33 8.72 -7.57
CA SER A 120 3.10 9.63 -6.45
C SER A 120 1.61 9.81 -6.14
N VAL A 121 0.72 9.37 -7.05
CA VAL A 121 -0.73 9.52 -6.93
C VAL A 121 -1.39 8.25 -6.40
N LEU A 122 -2.03 8.36 -5.24
CA LEU A 122 -2.91 7.33 -4.70
C LEU A 122 -4.07 7.11 -5.68
N SER A 123 -4.35 5.87 -6.02
CA SER A 123 -5.52 5.52 -6.82
C SER A 123 -6.11 4.18 -6.39
N TRP A 124 -7.18 3.78 -7.07
CA TRP A 124 -7.73 2.44 -6.91
C TRP A 124 -6.76 1.34 -7.40
N ASP A 125 -5.77 1.67 -8.24
CA ASP A 125 -4.77 0.74 -8.80
C ASP A 125 -3.36 0.93 -8.22
N ASN A 126 -3.08 2.05 -7.54
CA ASN A 126 -1.76 2.33 -6.97
C ASN A 126 -1.87 2.68 -5.48
N LYS A 127 -1.34 1.80 -4.61
CA LYS A 127 -1.36 1.97 -3.14
C LYS A 127 -0.06 2.49 -2.55
N VAL A 128 1.00 2.53 -3.35
CA VAL A 128 2.35 2.87 -2.90
C VAL A 128 2.41 4.16 -2.07
N PRO A 129 1.94 5.33 -2.55
CA PRO A 129 2.16 6.58 -1.82
C PRO A 129 1.52 6.58 -0.43
N SER A 130 0.33 6.00 -0.29
CA SER A 130 -0.35 5.90 1.00
C SER A 130 0.25 4.83 1.90
N ALA A 131 0.66 3.68 1.36
CA ALA A 131 1.34 2.66 2.15
C ALA A 131 2.67 3.19 2.72
N LEU A 132 3.45 3.92 1.91
CA LEU A 132 4.70 4.53 2.37
C LEU A 132 4.45 5.62 3.42
N MET A 133 3.39 6.43 3.27
CA MET A 133 3.01 7.43 4.28
C MET A 133 2.69 6.77 5.63
N LEU A 134 1.90 5.69 5.62
CA LEU A 134 1.57 4.93 6.83
C LEU A 134 2.81 4.32 7.50
N LEU A 135 3.71 3.75 6.72
CA LEU A 135 4.96 3.17 7.23
C LEU A 135 5.96 4.24 7.70
N THR A 136 5.94 5.42 7.07
CA THR A 136 6.69 6.60 7.52
C THR A 136 6.18 7.09 8.87
N ARG A 137 4.86 7.16 9.05
CA ARG A 137 4.24 7.42 10.35
C ARG A 137 4.70 6.40 11.40
N PHE A 138 4.68 5.11 11.06
CA PHE A 138 5.17 4.06 11.95
C PHE A 138 6.63 4.29 12.37
N ARG A 139 7.51 4.62 11.42
CA ARG A 139 8.91 4.95 11.70
C ARG A 139 9.05 6.14 12.66
N ILE A 140 8.35 7.23 12.40
CA ILE A 140 8.49 8.49 13.15
C ILE A 140 7.98 8.33 14.59
N PHE A 141 6.82 7.70 14.78
CA PHE A 141 6.18 7.64 16.10
C PHE A 141 6.61 6.45 16.96
N PHE A 142 6.98 5.32 16.34
CA PHE A 142 7.26 4.09 17.09
C PHE A 142 8.73 3.68 17.05
N ASN A 143 9.56 4.30 16.21
CA ASN A 143 11.01 4.05 16.08
C ASN A 143 11.39 2.56 16.23
N PRO A 144 10.90 1.69 15.33
CA PRO A 144 10.96 0.24 15.52
C PRO A 144 12.37 -0.35 15.41
N GLY A 145 13.36 0.43 14.96
CA GLY A 145 14.75 0.02 14.86
C GLY A 145 15.00 -1.13 13.88
N TYR A 146 16.02 -1.94 14.17
CA TYR A 146 16.38 -3.10 13.38
C TYR A 146 15.29 -4.19 13.48
N PRO A 147 14.94 -4.92 12.39
CA PRO A 147 15.53 -4.89 11.04
C PRO A 147 14.89 -3.90 10.06
N TYR A 148 13.90 -3.13 10.50
CA TYR A 148 13.00 -2.37 9.62
C TYR A 148 13.57 -1.03 9.16
N GLU A 149 14.46 -0.44 9.97
CA GLU A 149 14.90 0.95 9.84
C GLU A 149 15.44 1.31 8.45
N THR A 150 16.26 0.45 7.84
CA THR A 150 16.86 0.71 6.52
C THR A 150 15.79 0.94 5.44
N VAL A 151 14.75 0.11 5.42
CA VAL A 151 13.67 0.20 4.44
C VAL A 151 12.73 1.35 4.78
N LEU A 152 12.38 1.52 6.06
CA LEU A 152 11.51 2.60 6.50
C LEU A 152 12.13 3.99 6.24
N LYS A 153 13.45 4.14 6.35
CA LYS A 153 14.17 5.37 5.99
C LYS A 153 14.02 5.69 4.50
N GLN A 154 14.04 4.68 3.64
CA GLN A 154 13.79 4.86 2.20
C GLN A 154 12.34 5.27 1.93
N TYR A 155 11.38 4.64 2.62
CA TYR A 155 9.96 5.00 2.51
C TYR A 155 9.67 6.43 2.95
N HIS A 156 10.33 6.88 4.02
CA HIS A 156 10.26 8.28 4.47
C HIS A 156 10.73 9.24 3.38
N LYS A 157 11.93 9.00 2.83
CA LYS A 157 12.48 9.84 1.73
C LYS A 157 11.55 9.90 0.52
N LEU A 158 10.91 8.78 0.16
CA LEU A 158 9.98 8.74 -0.96
C LEU A 158 8.67 9.46 -0.65
N THR A 159 8.17 9.33 0.57
CA THR A 159 7.01 10.08 1.05
C THR A 159 7.26 11.58 0.97
N ASP A 160 8.45 12.05 1.36
CA ASP A 160 8.84 13.45 1.22
C ASP A 160 8.80 13.91 -0.25
N LEU A 161 9.33 13.11 -1.17
CA LEU A 161 9.28 13.40 -2.60
C LEU A 161 7.85 13.43 -3.15
N PHE A 162 6.99 12.52 -2.69
CA PHE A 162 5.57 12.50 -3.08
C PHE A 162 4.89 13.78 -2.58
N MET A 163 5.05 14.14 -1.31
CA MET A 163 4.46 15.35 -0.74
C MET A 163 4.96 16.61 -1.47
N CYS A 164 6.27 16.72 -1.73
CA CYS A 164 6.85 17.83 -2.48
C CYS A 164 6.30 17.92 -3.92
N SER A 165 5.94 16.81 -4.55
CA SER A 165 5.39 16.82 -5.92
C SER A 165 3.99 17.43 -6.02
N TYR A 166 3.25 17.52 -4.90
CA TYR A 166 1.94 18.17 -4.83
C TYR A 166 2.00 19.65 -4.48
N LEU A 167 3.14 20.13 -3.97
CA LEU A 167 3.30 21.54 -3.66
C LEU A 167 3.55 22.30 -4.95
N GLU A 168 2.75 23.33 -5.22
CA GLU A 168 3.11 24.29 -6.24
C GLU A 168 4.45 24.94 -5.85
N PRO A 169 5.37 25.15 -6.81
CA PRO A 169 6.52 26.00 -6.58
C PRO A 169 6.02 27.44 -6.45
N PHE A 170 5.56 27.81 -5.26
CA PHE A 170 5.23 29.19 -4.97
C PHE A 170 6.54 29.98 -5.05
N HIS A 171 6.67 30.81 -6.07
CA HIS A 171 7.73 31.82 -6.19
C HIS A 171 7.57 32.95 -5.15
N LEU A 172 7.04 32.66 -3.97
CA LEU A 172 6.82 33.62 -2.87
C LEU A 172 8.14 33.99 -2.19
N PHE A 173 9.15 33.14 -2.28
CA PHE A 173 10.49 33.43 -1.78
C PHE A 173 11.49 33.29 -2.92
N GLY A 174 12.33 34.31 -3.10
CA GLY A 174 13.52 34.21 -3.95
C GLY A 174 14.46 33.18 -3.34
N TRP A 175 14.34 31.93 -3.77
CA TRP A 175 15.25 30.85 -3.38
C TRP A 175 16.67 31.31 -3.70
N SER A 176 17.47 31.56 -2.66
CA SER A 176 18.90 31.81 -2.87
C SER A 176 19.49 30.56 -3.49
N LYS A 177 20.35 30.73 -4.49
CA LYS A 177 21.11 29.61 -5.06
C LYS A 177 21.93 29.01 -3.93
N GLY A 178 21.47 27.89 -3.37
CA GLY A 178 22.21 27.14 -2.37
C GLY A 178 23.63 26.92 -2.89
N ARG A 179 24.63 27.38 -2.14
CA ARG A 179 26.03 27.22 -2.53
C ARG A 179 26.30 25.73 -2.70
N LYS A 180 26.72 25.32 -3.89
CA LYS A 180 27.37 24.03 -4.07
C LYS A 180 28.63 24.09 -3.21
N HIS A 181 28.65 23.38 -2.08
CA HIS A 181 29.90 23.13 -1.38
C HIS A 181 30.79 22.26 -2.31
N PRO A 182 31.98 22.73 -2.71
CA PRO A 182 32.92 21.87 -3.39
C PRO A 182 33.38 20.79 -2.41
N ILE A 183 33.38 19.54 -2.88
CA ILE A 183 34.00 18.41 -2.18
C ILE A 183 35.52 18.63 -2.28
N PRO A 184 36.26 18.74 -1.16
CA PRO A 184 37.73 18.83 -1.18
C PRO A 184 38.35 17.50 -1.65
N PRO A 185 39.60 17.53 -2.15
CA PRO A 185 40.18 16.56 -3.09
C PRO A 185 40.24 15.12 -2.59
#